data_AF-A0A398B5G5-F1
#
_entry.id   AF-A0A398B5G5-F1
#
_cell.length_a   1.000
_cell.length_b   1.000
_cell.length_c   1.000
_cell.angle_alpha   90.00
_cell.angle_beta   90.00
_cell.angle_gamma   90.00
#
_symmetry.space_group_name_H-M   'P 1'
#
loop_
_entity.id
_entity.type
_entity.pdbx_description
1 polymer ?
#
loop_
_entity_poly.entity_id
_entity_poly.type
_entity_poly.pdbx_seq_one_letter_code
_entity_poly.pdbx_strand_id
1 'polypeptide(L)'
;MPIVLEATDIKKTLIRFHGRNVHGWQHPSAHNWREVRYLYRYTEKELVEWVDRLRLLEKQTQDIYVLFNNNSGGDAADNAKQFIDLLGIEYEGLASKQLDLF
;
A
#
# COMPACT_ATOMS: atom_id res chain seq x y z
N MET A 1 1.29 -16.15 4.32
CA MET A 1 -0.14 -16.51 4.11
C MET A 1 -0.50 -16.22 2.67
N PRO A 2 -1.27 -17.08 1.99
CA PRO A 2 -1.75 -16.79 0.64
C PRO A 2 -2.78 -15.64 0.68
N ILE A 3 -2.77 -14.80 -0.35
CA ILE A 3 -3.77 -13.73 -0.52
C ILE A 3 -5.06 -14.37 -1.02
N VAL A 4 -6.20 -14.07 -0.38
CA VAL A 4 -7.54 -14.40 -0.88
C VAL A 4 -8.07 -13.18 -1.61
N LEU A 5 -8.32 -13.29 -2.91
CA LEU A 5 -8.68 -12.17 -3.79
C LEU A 5 -10.19 -12.10 -4.04
N GLU A 6 -10.94 -11.80 -2.98
CA GLU A 6 -12.40 -11.78 -3.01
C GLU A 6 -12.92 -10.53 -2.30
N ALA A 7 -13.79 -9.78 -2.97
CA ALA A 7 -14.44 -8.62 -2.36
C ALA A 7 -15.63 -9.08 -1.51
N THR A 8 -15.70 -8.61 -0.26
CA THR A 8 -16.80 -8.93 0.66
C THR A 8 -17.99 -7.98 0.53
N ASP A 9 -17.80 -6.84 -0.15
CA ASP A 9 -18.82 -5.82 -0.35
C ASP A 9 -18.73 -5.26 -1.78
N ILE A 10 -19.88 -5.18 -2.45
CA ILE A 10 -19.99 -4.73 -3.84
C ILE A 10 -19.67 -3.24 -4.02
N LYS A 11 -19.77 -2.44 -2.96
CA LYS A 11 -19.54 -0.99 -3.02
C LYS A 11 -18.09 -0.64 -2.68
N LYS A 12 -17.50 -1.27 -1.65
CA LYS A 12 -16.19 -0.85 -1.14
C LYS A 12 -15.30 -2.02 -0.75
N THR A 13 -14.03 -1.92 -1.13
CA THR A 13 -12.94 -2.80 -0.67
C THR A 13 -11.78 -1.98 -0.10
N LEU A 14 -11.22 -2.40 1.04
CA LEU A 14 -10.06 -1.77 1.65
C LEU A 14 -8.88 -2.76 1.65
N ILE A 15 -7.74 -2.32 1.12
CA ILE A 15 -6.50 -3.09 1.09
C ILE A 15 -5.44 -2.34 1.89
N ARG A 16 -4.79 -3.05 2.83
CA ARG A 16 -3.74 -2.49 3.69
C ARG A 16 -2.42 -3.21 3.47
N PHE A 17 -1.43 -2.49 2.99
CA PHE A 17 -0.09 -2.98 2.70
C PHE A 17 0.81 -2.83 3.92
N HIS A 18 0.92 -3.87 4.74
CA HIS A 18 1.74 -3.85 5.96
C HIS A 18 3.23 -4.16 5.75
N GLY A 19 3.59 -4.67 4.57
CA GLY A 19 4.91 -5.22 4.29
C GLY A 19 4.95 -6.73 4.46
N ARG A 20 6.04 -7.35 4.02
CA ARG A 20 6.25 -8.81 4.08
C ARG A 20 7.47 -9.19 4.92
N ASN A 21 7.81 -8.38 5.93
CA ASN A 21 8.91 -8.68 6.85
C ASN A 21 8.51 -9.81 7.83
N VAL A 22 8.67 -11.06 7.38
CA VAL A 22 8.32 -12.27 8.16
C VAL A 22 9.08 -12.33 9.48
N HIS A 23 10.38 -12.00 9.48
CA HIS A 23 11.20 -11.99 10.70
C HIS A 23 10.69 -10.96 11.71
N GLY A 24 10.35 -9.77 11.24
CA GLY A 24 9.76 -8.70 12.04
C GLY A 24 8.32 -8.98 12.51
N TRP A 25 7.67 -10.05 12.03
CA TRP A 25 6.31 -10.46 12.41
C TRP A 25 6.30 -11.77 13.26
N GLN A 26 7.44 -12.41 13.51
CA GLN A 26 7.51 -13.65 14.30
C GLN A 26 8.09 -13.47 15.71
N HIS A 27 8.67 -12.30 16.02
CA HIS A 27 9.28 -11.98 17.32
C HIS A 27 8.59 -10.84 18.08
N PRO A 28 7.32 -11.00 18.54
CA PRO A 28 6.56 -9.97 19.24
C PRO A 28 7.18 -9.51 20.56
N SER A 29 8.04 -10.34 21.15
CA SER A 29 8.75 -10.09 22.41
C SER A 29 10.02 -9.24 22.26
N ALA A 30 10.46 -8.94 21.03
CA ALA A 30 11.59 -8.06 20.80
C ALA A 30 11.24 -6.61 21.15
N HIS A 31 12.15 -5.89 21.82
CA HIS A 31 11.91 -4.52 22.29
C HIS A 31 11.55 -3.55 21.14
N ASN A 32 12.10 -3.79 19.95
CA ASN A 32 11.89 -3.01 18.72
C ASN A 32 10.80 -3.59 17.80
N TRP A 33 10.00 -4.57 18.26
CA TRP A 33 8.98 -5.25 17.46
C TRP A 33 8.07 -4.32 16.66
N ARG A 34 7.58 -3.26 17.33
CA ARG A 34 6.66 -2.28 16.71
C ARG A 34 7.31 -1.55 15.54
N GLU A 35 8.63 -1.35 15.61
CA GLU A 35 9.43 -0.68 14.59
C GLU A 35 9.75 -1.65 13.44
N VAL A 36 10.08 -2.91 13.70
CA VAL A 36 10.52 -3.82 12.62
C VAL A 36 9.38 -4.45 11.82
N ARG A 37 8.19 -4.62 12.40
CA ARG A 37 7.08 -5.35 11.74
C ARG A 37 6.55 -4.72 10.46
N TYR A 38 6.71 -3.40 10.30
CA TYR A 38 6.32 -2.64 9.10
C TYR A 38 7.52 -2.10 8.33
N LEU A 39 8.74 -2.53 8.67
CA LEU A 39 9.96 -2.18 7.95
C LEU A 39 10.04 -3.04 6.69
N TYR A 40 9.54 -2.49 5.58
CA TYR A 40 9.49 -3.20 4.31
C TYR A 40 9.36 -2.23 3.14
N ARG A 41 10.23 -2.39 2.14
CA ARG A 41 10.11 -1.71 0.85
C ARG A 41 9.57 -2.70 -0.17
N TYR A 42 8.39 -2.45 -0.70
CA TYR A 42 7.88 -3.26 -1.81
C TYR A 42 8.76 -3.05 -3.03
N THR A 43 9.05 -4.15 -3.72
CA THR A 43 9.72 -4.10 -5.01
C THR A 43 8.72 -3.72 -6.11
N GLU A 44 9.22 -3.16 -7.21
CA GLU A 44 8.38 -2.86 -8.38
C GLU A 44 7.61 -4.09 -8.86
N LYS A 45 8.25 -5.26 -8.91
CA LYS A 45 7.61 -6.53 -9.26
C LYS A 45 6.39 -6.82 -8.38
N GLU A 46 6.52 -6.65 -7.07
CA GLU A 46 5.41 -6.90 -6.15
C GLU A 46 4.28 -5.89 -6.32
N LEU A 47 4.62 -4.63 -6.60
CA LEU A 47 3.64 -3.60 -6.91
C LEU A 47 2.91 -3.91 -8.22
N VAL A 48 3.61 -4.32 -9.28
CA VAL A 48 3.00 -4.73 -10.55
C VAL A 48 2.05 -5.92 -10.36
N GLU A 49 2.45 -6.95 -9.60
CA GLU A 49 1.54 -8.06 -9.28
C GLU A 49 0.27 -7.59 -8.54
N TRP A 50 0.37 -6.51 -7.76
CA TRP A 50 -0.78 -5.92 -7.10
C TRP A 50 -1.66 -5.10 -8.04
N VAL A 51 -1.10 -4.44 -9.05
CA VAL A 51 -1.88 -3.81 -10.12
C VAL A 51 -2.78 -4.84 -10.78
N ASP A 52 -2.24 -6.00 -11.15
CA ASP A 52 -3.03 -7.08 -11.77
C ASP A 52 -4.16 -7.57 -10.85
N ARG A 53 -3.87 -7.71 -9.55
CA ARG A 53 -4.86 -8.09 -8.53
C ARG A 53 -5.97 -7.05 -8.38
N LEU A 54 -5.63 -5.76 -8.43
CA LEU A 54 -6.61 -4.68 -8.38
C LEU A 54 -7.56 -4.73 -9.58
N ARG A 55 -7.05 -4.98 -10.79
CA ARG A 55 -7.89 -5.13 -12.00
C ARG A 55 -8.90 -6.29 -11.91
N LEU A 56 -8.59 -7.31 -11.11
CA LEU A 56 -9.52 -8.40 -10.83
C LEU A 56 -10.55 -8.02 -9.76
N LEU A 57 -10.15 -7.26 -8.73
CA LEU A 57 -11.05 -6.77 -7.68
C LEU A 57 -12.02 -5.69 -8.19
N GLU A 58 -11.61 -4.85 -9.14
CA GLU A 58 -12.47 -3.85 -9.80
C GLU A 58 -13.71 -4.48 -10.46
N LYS A 59 -13.67 -5.78 -10.77
CA LYS A 59 -14.82 -6.53 -11.31
C LYS A 59 -15.82 -6.95 -10.22
N GLN A 60 -15.44 -6.91 -8.95
CA GLN A 60 -16.21 -7.41 -7.81
C GLN A 60 -16.69 -6.29 -6.87
N THR A 61 -16.11 -5.09 -6.96
CA THR A 61 -16.38 -3.97 -6.04
C THR A 61 -16.27 -2.64 -6.80
N GLN A 62 -17.04 -1.63 -6.40
CA GLN A 62 -17.04 -0.32 -7.06
C GLN A 62 -15.80 0.51 -6.69
N ASP A 63 -15.57 0.72 -5.40
CA ASP A 63 -14.47 1.54 -4.90
C ASP A 63 -13.41 0.66 -4.21
N ILE A 64 -12.15 0.85 -4.58
CA ILE A 64 -11.01 0.22 -3.88
C ILE A 64 -10.16 1.29 -3.22
N TYR A 65 -9.99 1.16 -1.90
CA TYR A 65 -9.12 2.00 -1.10
C TYR A 65 -7.83 1.24 -0.79
N VAL A 66 -6.69 1.84 -1.12
CA VAL A 66 -5.37 1.27 -0.87
C VAL A 66 -4.64 2.12 0.18
N LEU A 67 -4.18 1.48 1.26
CA LEU A 67 -3.38 2.10 2.30
C LEU A 67 -2.02 1.44 2.42
N PHE A 68 -0.95 2.23 2.24
CA PHE A 68 0.41 1.80 2.56
C PHE A 68 0.67 1.99 4.06
N ASN A 69 0.83 0.87 4.77
CA ASN A 69 1.04 0.80 6.21
C ASN A 69 2.47 0.35 6.58
N ASN A 70 3.36 0.19 5.59
CA ASN A 70 4.78 -0.13 5.74
C ASN A 70 5.64 1.09 6.14
N ASN A 71 5.23 1.80 7.19
CA ASN A 71 5.74 3.14 7.52
C ASN A 71 7.07 3.15 8.29
N SER A 72 7.54 2.02 8.82
CA SER A 72 8.66 2.04 9.78
C SER A 72 10.01 2.51 9.22
N GLY A 73 10.21 2.36 7.90
CA GLY A 73 11.42 2.83 7.21
C GLY A 73 11.21 4.10 6.36
N GLY A 74 10.01 4.69 6.39
CA GLY A 74 9.64 5.78 5.46
C GLY A 74 9.26 5.32 4.05
N ASP A 75 9.28 4.01 3.76
CA ASP A 75 9.05 3.46 2.41
C ASP A 75 7.62 3.60 1.90
N ALA A 76 6.64 3.75 2.79
CA ALA A 76 5.23 3.78 2.40
C ALA A 76 4.89 4.92 1.43
N ALA A 77 5.45 6.11 1.61
CA ALA A 77 5.18 7.26 0.75
C ALA A 77 5.72 7.04 -0.67
N ASP A 78 6.95 6.53 -0.77
CA ASP A 78 7.57 6.21 -2.06
C ASP A 78 6.86 5.06 -2.76
N ASN A 79 6.52 4.00 -2.02
CA ASN A 79 5.75 2.88 -2.58
C ASN A 79 4.36 3.32 -3.04
N ALA A 80 3.68 4.21 -2.31
CA ALA A 80 2.40 4.75 -2.73
C ALA A 80 2.51 5.57 -4.03
N LYS A 81 3.53 6.43 -4.16
CA LYS A 81 3.80 7.20 -5.38
C LYS A 81 4.08 6.29 -6.57
N GLN A 82 4.99 5.32 -6.40
CA GLN A 82 5.30 4.35 -7.46
C GLN A 82 4.04 3.58 -7.88
N PHE A 83 3.16 3.25 -6.93
CA PHE A 83 1.93 2.53 -7.23
C PHE A 83 0.89 3.39 -7.96
N ILE A 84 0.80 4.68 -7.63
CA ILE A 84 0.02 5.68 -8.40
C ILE A 84 0.51 5.73 -9.86
N ASP A 85 1.84 5.81 -10.06
CA ASP A 85 2.45 5.85 -11.39
C ASP A 85 2.13 4.57 -12.18
N LEU A 86 2.30 3.40 -11.54
CA LEU A 86 1.99 2.10 -12.16
C LEU A 86 0.51 1.92 -12.50
N LEU A 87 -0.39 2.54 -11.73
CA LEU A 87 -1.84 2.53 -11.99
C LEU A 87 -2.25 3.55 -13.06
N GLY A 88 -1.35 4.46 -13.45
CA GLY A 88 -1.65 5.57 -14.36
C GLY A 88 -2.66 6.55 -13.76
N ILE A 89 -2.65 6.73 -12.43
CA ILE A 89 -3.56 7.67 -11.76
C ILE A 89 -2.97 9.07 -11.83
N GLU A 90 -3.65 9.94 -12.57
CA GLU A 90 -3.34 11.37 -12.60
C GLU A 90 -4.29 12.11 -11.65
N TYR A 91 -3.73 12.95 -10.78
CA TYR A 91 -4.52 13.80 -9.90
C TYR A 91 -4.69 15.18 -10.54
N GLU A 92 -5.89 15.47 -11.02
CA GLU A 92 -6.25 16.82 -11.45
C GLU A 92 -6.61 17.69 -10.24
N GLY A 93 -6.17 18.95 -10.24
CA GLY A 93 -6.61 19.93 -9.24
C GLY A 93 -5.96 19.81 -7.85
N LEU A 94 -4.83 19.12 -7.71
CA LEU A 94 -3.98 19.31 -6.54
C LEU A 94 -3.53 20.77 -6.51
N ALA A 95 -4.09 21.57 -5.60
CA ALA A 95 -3.61 22.92 -5.37
C ALA A 95 -2.09 22.82 -5.14
N SER A 96 -1.30 23.44 -6.02
CA SER A 96 0.13 23.58 -5.79
C SER A 96 0.27 24.20 -4.41
N LYS A 97 0.88 23.48 -3.45
CA LYS A 97 1.29 24.09 -2.20
C LYS A 97 2.36 25.12 -2.55
N GLN A 98 1.94 26.34 -2.89
CA GLN A 98 2.79 27.49 -2.80
C GLN A 98 2.98 27.74 -1.31
N LEU A 99 4.04 27.15 -0.76
CA LEU A 99 4.62 27.56 0.50
C LEU A 99 5.79 28.49 0.17
N ASP A 100 5.47 29.72 -0.21
CA ASP A 100 6.39 30.83 0.02
C ASP A 100 5.96 31.49 1.32
N LEU A 101 6.66 31.15 2.40
CA LEU A 101 6.63 31.90 3.65
C LEU A 101 8.09 32.21 4.00
N PHE A 102 8.56 33.28 3.35
CA PHE A 102 9.83 34.00 3.50
C PHE A 102 11.08 33.36 2.88
#